data_AF-A0A7S0B3C6-F1
#
_entry.id   AF-A0A7S0B3C6-F1
#
_cell.length_a   1.000
_cell.length_b   1.000
_cell.length_c   1.000
_cell.angle_alpha   90.00
_cell.angle_beta   90.00
_cell.angle_gamma   90.00
#
_symmetry.space_group_name_H-M   'P 1'
#
loop_
_entity.id
_entity.type
_entity.pdbx_description
1 polymer ?
#
loop_
_entity_poly.entity_id
_entity_poly.type
_entity_poly.pdbx_seq_one_letter_code
_entity_poly.pdbx_strand_id
1 'polypeptide(L)'
;QAARPKPRLKASKLGDLHSEGGTGEMPRPPSSLIRTKLPCAPTVDNVLAMRACEAAAGKCGFRVAARTAGSLVLMPSPKHMLFKCLAPGCTSPTDRKPEAGHGITAELVPDSDGEGLALMVATSQKAGCEAFVTALSAQLESLVNSQSTSLVVKEDFHTTSSSRFRREAQAYYYYSKLLYDTRQAPGQAAAEFVQTFVDTCSSLSPTALEQGRLLEECAAAVGRLCALMEAHEAKSQSDSYHAADTDLSADFRPWLRSSVERCLYTRVGGPLWSLYEGRHSAEDAQYTAKVRMLAGIDDAALLEALEIRTEFRGSLKKQKSLLDDFGAGGSERTPSTTVGTDESPEHQARTLSRRDSFSNLGPYERAAAALSQIEVGLCSGRGCTPREVIEALTLSQLEMKTCAFEASAGQIELHAMDDVMPVFIFVLARSSLLHPFACANFMQDALSQDERLDSEGRAVLLLESAARYVAYDWDFGELAGPLLTENSL
;
A
#
# COMPACT_ATOMS: atom_id res chain seq x y z
N GLN A 1 -9.45 30.96 -56.06
CA GLN A 1 -8.10 31.40 -56.47
C GLN A 1 -7.63 32.47 -55.49
N ALA A 2 -6.81 32.09 -54.51
CA ALA A 2 -5.95 32.99 -53.74
C ALA A 2 -4.94 32.09 -52.99
N ALA A 3 -3.79 31.87 -53.61
CA ALA A 3 -2.71 31.04 -53.09
C ALA A 3 -1.93 31.81 -52.02
N ARG A 4 -1.82 31.26 -50.80
CA ARG A 4 -0.91 31.73 -49.77
C ARG A 4 0.46 31.06 -49.93
N PRO A 5 1.59 31.78 -49.81
CA PRO A 5 2.92 31.23 -50.03
C PRO A 5 3.43 30.47 -48.79
N LYS A 6 4.04 29.30 -49.02
CA LYS A 6 4.78 28.51 -48.03
C LYS A 6 6.12 29.18 -47.68
N PRO A 7 6.53 29.24 -46.40
CA PRO A 7 7.88 29.66 -46.04
C PRO A 7 8.89 28.52 -46.27
N ARG A 8 9.96 28.86 -47.01
CA ARG A 8 11.19 28.05 -47.16
C ARG A 8 12.03 28.19 -45.89
N LEU A 9 12.20 27.10 -45.14
CA LEU A 9 13.24 26.98 -44.11
C LEU A 9 14.57 26.61 -44.77
N LYS A 10 15.60 27.39 -44.43
CA LYS A 10 16.98 27.22 -44.89
C LYS A 10 17.64 26.07 -44.14
N ALA A 11 18.33 25.19 -44.87
CA ALA A 11 19.20 24.17 -44.32
C ALA A 11 20.46 24.83 -43.73
N SER A 12 20.66 24.67 -42.42
CA SER A 12 21.91 24.96 -41.73
C SER A 12 22.77 23.69 -41.65
N LYS A 13 24.02 23.84 -42.11
CA LYS A 13 25.12 22.87 -42.03
C LYS A 13 25.23 22.25 -40.64
N LEU A 14 25.11 20.92 -40.58
CA LEU A 14 25.52 20.11 -39.44
C LEU A 14 27.05 19.93 -39.51
N GLY A 15 27.75 20.32 -38.45
CA GLY A 15 29.17 20.07 -38.28
C GLY A 15 29.41 18.66 -37.74
N ASP A 16 30.45 18.02 -38.26
CA ASP A 16 30.95 16.72 -37.81
C ASP A 16 31.42 16.80 -36.36
N LEU A 17 30.75 16.05 -35.48
CA LEU A 17 31.24 15.68 -34.16
C LEU A 17 31.44 14.17 -34.17
N HIS A 18 32.70 13.76 -34.13
CA HIS A 18 33.10 12.38 -33.83
C HIS A 18 32.59 11.99 -32.44
N SER A 19 31.53 11.20 -32.41
CA SER A 19 31.07 10.50 -31.21
C SER A 19 31.74 9.11 -31.20
N GLU A 20 32.68 8.90 -30.28
CA GLU A 20 33.17 7.56 -29.96
C GLU A 20 32.01 6.75 -29.36
N GLY A 21 31.44 5.87 -30.19
CA GLY A 21 30.35 4.97 -29.81
C GLY A 21 30.87 3.84 -28.93
N GLY A 22 30.86 4.04 -27.62
CA GLY A 22 30.89 2.95 -26.66
C GLY A 22 29.51 2.28 -26.62
N THR A 23 29.40 1.06 -27.13
CA THR A 23 28.22 0.19 -26.98
C THR A 23 28.09 -0.22 -25.51
N GLY A 24 27.50 0.65 -24.69
CA GLY A 24 27.17 0.37 -23.30
C GLY A 24 25.97 -0.56 -23.23
N GLU A 25 26.20 -1.86 -23.39
CA GLU A 25 25.21 -2.88 -22.99
C GLU A 25 24.84 -2.66 -21.51
N MET A 26 23.55 -2.47 -21.23
CA MET A 26 23.10 -2.42 -19.85
C MET A 26 23.20 -3.81 -19.21
N PRO A 27 23.60 -3.89 -17.93
CA PRO A 27 23.63 -5.15 -17.20
C PRO A 27 22.23 -5.78 -17.19
N ARG A 28 22.12 -7.00 -17.73
CA ARG A 28 20.90 -7.81 -17.69
C ARG A 28 20.52 -8.06 -16.23
N PRO A 29 19.21 -8.15 -15.89
CA PRO A 29 18.81 -8.58 -14.56
C PRO A 29 19.41 -9.97 -14.29
N PRO A 30 19.98 -10.17 -13.09
CA PRO A 30 20.67 -11.40 -12.75
C PRO A 30 19.67 -12.57 -12.75
N SER A 31 19.97 -13.60 -13.55
CA SER A 31 19.10 -14.75 -13.81
C SER A 31 18.93 -15.68 -12.60
N SER A 32 19.61 -15.41 -11.48
CA SER A 32 19.48 -16.17 -10.25
C SER A 32 19.66 -15.26 -9.04
N LEU A 33 18.64 -15.15 -8.20
CA LEU A 33 18.77 -14.57 -6.87
C LEU A 33 19.32 -15.63 -5.91
N ILE A 34 20.35 -15.25 -5.16
CA ILE A 34 20.86 -16.05 -4.06
C ILE A 34 19.93 -15.82 -2.88
N ARG A 35 19.38 -16.90 -2.32
CA ARG A 35 18.51 -16.86 -1.15
C ARG A 35 19.19 -17.54 0.03
N THR A 36 19.14 -16.91 1.20
CA THR A 36 19.68 -17.47 2.44
C THR A 36 18.66 -17.25 3.56
N LYS A 37 18.27 -18.34 4.22
CA LYS A 37 17.37 -18.32 5.38
C LYS A 37 18.23 -18.34 6.65
N LEU A 38 18.02 -17.36 7.53
CA LEU A 38 18.68 -17.25 8.83
C LEU A 38 17.65 -17.42 9.94
N PRO A 39 17.68 -18.51 10.72
CA PRO A 39 16.75 -18.68 11.83
C PRO A 39 17.02 -17.63 12.91
N CYS A 40 15.96 -17.03 13.45
CA CYS A 40 16.04 -16.16 14.62
C CYS A 40 15.81 -17.01 15.87
N ALA A 41 16.51 -16.69 16.97
CA ALA A 41 16.19 -17.31 18.24
C ALA A 41 14.76 -16.94 18.67
N PRO A 42 14.05 -17.79 19.44
CA PRO A 42 12.67 -17.53 19.86
C PRO A 42 12.46 -16.22 20.64
N THR A 43 13.53 -15.70 21.25
CA THR A 43 13.53 -14.45 22.01
C THR A 43 13.75 -13.20 21.13
N VAL A 44 14.09 -13.38 19.86
CA VAL A 44 14.29 -12.29 18.90
C VAL A 44 12.98 -12.01 18.19
N ASP A 45 12.44 -10.82 18.41
CA ASP A 45 11.21 -10.37 17.77
C ASP A 45 11.41 -9.73 16.40
N ASN A 46 10.31 -9.44 15.69
CA ASN A 46 10.38 -8.75 14.41
C ASN A 46 11.13 -7.41 14.51
N VAL A 47 10.95 -6.62 15.58
CA VAL A 47 11.58 -5.31 15.71
C VAL A 47 13.09 -5.44 15.89
N LEU A 48 13.53 -6.38 16.71
CA LEU A 48 14.92 -6.72 17.00
C LEU A 48 15.58 -7.37 15.79
N ALA A 49 14.90 -8.28 15.11
CA ALA A 49 15.35 -8.89 13.86
C ALA A 49 15.57 -7.82 12.77
N MET A 50 14.62 -6.88 12.64
CA MET A 50 14.73 -5.79 11.68
C MET A 50 15.83 -4.79 12.07
N ARG A 51 15.98 -4.47 13.36
CA ARG A 51 17.12 -3.65 13.84
C ARG A 51 18.47 -4.34 13.62
N ALA A 52 18.55 -5.65 13.83
CA ALA A 52 19.75 -6.44 13.52
C ALA A 52 20.05 -6.40 12.02
N CYS A 53 19.03 -6.50 11.18
CA CYS A 53 19.11 -6.35 9.73
C CYS A 53 19.65 -4.97 9.33
N GLU A 54 19.08 -3.89 9.89
CA GLU A 54 19.54 -2.51 9.65
C GLU A 54 20.98 -2.28 10.13
N ALA A 55 21.34 -2.80 11.29
CA ALA A 55 22.70 -2.71 11.84
C ALA A 55 23.72 -3.47 10.98
N ALA A 56 23.38 -4.68 10.54
CA ALA A 56 24.18 -5.47 9.60
C ALA A 56 24.32 -4.74 8.25
N ALA A 57 23.23 -4.16 7.75
CA ALA A 57 23.22 -3.38 6.51
C ALA A 57 24.22 -2.23 6.57
N GLY A 58 24.19 -1.44 7.65
CA GLY A 58 25.11 -0.32 7.86
C GLY A 58 26.58 -0.76 7.88
N LYS A 59 26.90 -1.90 8.52
CA LYS A 59 28.27 -2.46 8.55
C LYS A 59 28.74 -2.93 7.18
N CYS A 60 27.81 -3.38 6.33
CA CYS A 60 28.10 -3.84 4.98
C CYS A 60 28.00 -2.74 3.93
N GLY A 61 27.79 -1.49 4.34
CA GLY A 61 27.70 -0.35 3.42
C GLY A 61 26.39 -0.27 2.64
N PHE A 62 25.30 -0.80 3.19
CA PHE A 62 23.94 -0.64 2.69
C PHE A 62 23.15 0.35 3.56
N ARG A 63 22.09 0.94 2.99
CA ARG A 63 21.10 1.78 3.66
C ARG A 63 19.70 1.24 3.38
N VAL A 64 18.79 1.48 4.31
CA VAL A 64 17.37 1.17 4.15
C VAL A 64 16.79 2.11 3.09
N ALA A 65 16.29 1.54 2.00
CA ALA A 65 15.56 2.26 0.96
C ALA A 65 14.04 2.17 1.18
N ALA A 66 13.56 1.02 1.66
CA ALA A 66 12.16 0.83 2.06
C ALA A 66 12.06 -0.11 3.25
N ARG A 67 11.02 0.07 4.08
CA ARG A 67 10.78 -0.70 5.29
C ARG A 67 9.29 -0.94 5.48
N THR A 68 8.93 -2.17 5.81
CA THR A 68 7.61 -2.55 6.35
C THR A 68 7.79 -3.17 7.75
N ALA A 69 6.70 -3.67 8.34
CA ALA A 69 6.76 -4.40 9.61
C ALA A 69 7.54 -5.73 9.51
N GLY A 70 7.64 -6.31 8.30
CA GLY A 70 8.25 -7.63 8.08
C GLY A 70 9.30 -7.68 6.96
N SER A 71 9.54 -6.60 6.22
CA SER A 71 10.49 -6.60 5.10
C SER A 71 11.32 -5.32 5.00
N LEU A 72 12.56 -5.46 4.55
CA LEU A 72 13.52 -4.39 4.31
C LEU A 72 14.06 -4.51 2.90
N VAL A 73 14.07 -3.38 2.18
CA VAL A 73 14.82 -3.22 0.94
C VAL A 73 16.04 -2.38 1.25
N LEU A 74 17.22 -2.97 1.06
CA LEU A 74 18.51 -2.37 1.35
C LEU A 74 19.20 -2.05 0.04
N MET A 75 19.66 -0.81 -0.09
CA MET A 75 20.40 -0.35 -1.27
C MET A 75 21.83 0.03 -0.87
N PRO A 76 22.83 -0.14 -1.75
CA PRO A 76 24.19 0.28 -1.47
C PRO A 76 24.21 1.75 -1.04
N SER A 77 24.85 2.03 0.09
CA SER A 77 25.06 3.40 0.55
C SER A 77 25.87 4.14 -0.51
N PRO A 78 25.48 5.35 -0.93
CA PRO A 78 26.30 6.14 -1.83
C PRO A 78 27.62 6.45 -1.12
N LYS A 79 28.68 5.71 -1.44
CA LYS A 79 30.02 5.98 -0.90
C LYS A 79 30.50 7.31 -1.51
N HIS A 80 30.55 8.37 -0.70
CA HIS A 80 31.30 9.61 -0.93
C HIS A 80 31.17 10.33 -2.28
N MET A 81 30.20 10.03 -3.14
CA MET A 81 29.99 10.79 -4.39
C MET A 81 29.66 12.27 -4.11
N LEU A 82 29.00 12.58 -2.99
CA LEU A 82 28.74 13.96 -2.58
C LEU A 82 30.02 14.74 -2.20
N PHE A 83 31.12 14.08 -1.81
CA PHE A 83 32.37 14.77 -1.48
C PHE A 83 33.20 15.13 -2.72
N LYS A 84 33.02 14.44 -3.86
CA LYS A 84 33.72 14.80 -5.11
C LYS A 84 33.22 16.13 -5.70
N CYS A 85 31.98 16.53 -5.40
CA CYS A 85 31.46 17.83 -5.79
C CYS A 85 31.99 18.98 -4.91
N LEU A 86 32.49 18.69 -3.71
CA LEU A 86 32.93 19.70 -2.74
C LEU A 86 34.46 19.86 -2.63
N ALA A 87 35.25 18.85 -3.06
CA ALA A 87 36.72 18.92 -3.04
C ALA A 87 37.36 18.19 -4.23
N PRO A 88 37.52 18.84 -5.40
CA PRO A 88 38.22 18.26 -6.53
C PRO A 88 39.74 18.24 -6.25
N GLY A 89 40.29 17.08 -5.90
CA GLY A 89 41.75 16.93 -5.73
C GLY A 89 42.24 15.74 -4.91
N CYS A 90 41.39 15.11 -4.09
CA CYS A 90 41.78 13.91 -3.35
C CYS A 90 41.64 12.66 -4.23
N THR A 91 42.77 12.17 -4.75
CA THR A 91 42.86 10.86 -5.41
C THR A 91 42.88 9.75 -4.35
N SER A 92 41.73 9.20 -4.01
CA SER A 92 41.66 7.93 -3.28
C SER A 92 42.12 6.78 -4.19
N PRO A 93 42.77 5.73 -3.66
CA PRO A 93 43.15 4.55 -4.44
C PRO A 93 41.93 3.96 -5.14
N THR A 94 42.15 3.45 -6.36
CA THR A 94 41.15 2.96 -7.33
C THR A 94 40.13 2.01 -6.68
N ASP A 95 39.01 2.58 -6.25
CA ASP A 95 37.89 1.85 -5.68
C ASP A 95 36.97 1.44 -6.83
N ARG A 96 36.60 0.15 -6.87
CA ARG A 96 35.75 -0.45 -7.90
C ARG A 96 34.48 0.40 -8.04
N LYS A 97 34.12 0.80 -9.27
CA LYS A 97 32.82 1.44 -9.52
C LYS A 97 31.74 0.53 -8.90
N PRO A 98 30.91 1.03 -7.97
CA PRO A 98 29.78 0.26 -7.50
C PRO A 98 28.90 -0.01 -8.71
N GLU A 99 28.82 -1.28 -9.11
CA GLU A 99 27.96 -1.70 -10.20
C GLU A 99 26.52 -1.38 -9.78
N ALA A 100 25.85 -0.52 -10.55
CA ALA A 100 24.47 -0.14 -10.28
C ALA A 100 23.55 -1.39 -10.34
N GLY A 101 22.62 -1.53 -9.40
CA GLY A 101 21.60 -2.59 -9.43
C GLY A 101 21.70 -3.72 -8.38
N HIS A 102 22.51 -3.58 -7.33
CA HIS A 102 22.78 -4.65 -6.36
C HIS A 102 22.15 -4.40 -4.98
N GLY A 103 20.82 -4.45 -4.91
CA GLY A 103 20.08 -4.39 -3.63
C GLY A 103 20.10 -5.72 -2.86
N ILE A 104 19.78 -5.65 -1.58
CA ILE A 104 19.46 -6.81 -0.73
C ILE A 104 18.02 -6.64 -0.26
N THR A 105 17.19 -7.67 -0.42
CA THR A 105 15.87 -7.74 0.22
C THR A 105 15.95 -8.70 1.39
N ALA A 106 15.51 -8.28 2.56
CA ALA A 106 15.40 -9.13 3.73
C ALA A 106 13.94 -9.19 4.17
N GLU A 107 13.39 -10.39 4.35
CA GLU A 107 12.00 -10.61 4.74
C GLU A 107 11.94 -11.55 5.94
N LEU A 108 11.14 -11.18 6.94
CA LEU A 108 10.79 -12.03 8.06
C LEU A 108 9.71 -13.02 7.61
N VAL A 109 10.07 -14.30 7.61
CA VAL A 109 9.17 -15.41 7.31
C VAL A 109 9.01 -16.29 8.54
N PRO A 110 7.86 -16.98 8.71
CA PRO A 110 7.75 -18.05 9.69
C PRO A 110 8.81 -19.12 9.44
N ASP A 111 9.45 -19.61 10.50
CA ASP A 111 10.40 -20.71 10.36
C ASP A 111 9.65 -22.03 10.15
N SER A 112 9.75 -22.63 8.97
CA SER A 112 9.15 -23.94 8.67
C SER A 112 9.66 -25.07 9.56
N ASP A 113 10.84 -24.91 10.15
CA ASP A 113 11.58 -25.97 10.83
C ASP A 113 11.50 -25.83 12.37
N GLY A 114 10.76 -24.83 12.90
CA GLY A 114 10.64 -24.59 14.34
C GLY A 114 9.56 -23.57 14.75
N GLU A 115 9.34 -23.39 16.05
CA GLU A 115 8.48 -22.33 16.58
C GLU A 115 9.25 -21.00 16.62
N GLY A 116 9.32 -20.30 15.48
CA GLY A 116 10.11 -19.07 15.41
C GLY A 116 9.95 -18.26 14.12
N LEU A 117 10.74 -17.20 14.04
CA LEU A 117 10.89 -16.36 12.86
C LEU A 117 12.22 -16.69 12.17
N ALA A 118 12.29 -16.55 10.86
CA ALA A 118 13.53 -16.59 10.10
C ALA A 118 13.64 -15.36 9.19
N LEU A 119 14.85 -14.86 8.99
CA LEU A 119 15.14 -13.83 8.00
C LEU A 119 15.53 -14.48 6.68
N MET A 120 14.68 -14.33 5.67
CA MET A 120 14.95 -14.69 4.29
C MET A 120 15.65 -13.52 3.59
N VAL A 121 16.93 -13.69 3.29
CA VAL A 121 17.75 -12.69 2.58
C VAL A 121 17.85 -13.10 1.12
N ALA A 122 17.54 -12.19 0.19
CA ALA A 122 17.73 -12.39 -1.24
C ALA A 122 18.54 -11.25 -1.87
N THR A 123 19.47 -11.61 -2.75
CA THR A 123 20.27 -10.64 -3.51
C THR A 123 20.83 -11.25 -4.79
N SER A 124 21.28 -10.40 -5.71
CA SER A 124 21.92 -10.77 -6.95
C SER A 124 23.42 -11.05 -6.85
N GLN A 125 24.08 -10.59 -5.78
CA GLN A 125 25.55 -10.67 -5.67
C GLN A 125 25.99 -11.63 -4.56
N LYS A 126 26.76 -12.66 -4.91
CA LYS A 126 27.26 -13.66 -3.96
C LYS A 126 28.11 -13.05 -2.83
N ALA A 127 29.12 -12.25 -3.19
CA ALA A 127 30.04 -11.68 -2.21
C ALA A 127 29.36 -10.67 -1.26
N GLY A 128 28.48 -9.82 -1.78
CA GLY A 128 27.69 -8.89 -0.96
C GLY A 128 26.72 -9.61 -0.03
N CYS A 129 26.06 -10.67 -0.54
CA CYS A 129 25.21 -11.56 0.26
C CYS A 129 25.97 -12.16 1.43
N GLU A 130 27.10 -12.83 1.16
CA GLU A 130 27.86 -13.57 2.17
C GLU A 130 28.32 -12.64 3.30
N ALA A 131 28.87 -11.46 2.96
CA ALA A 131 29.28 -10.48 3.96
C ALA A 131 28.10 -9.98 4.81
N PHE A 132 26.96 -9.68 4.18
CA PHE A 132 25.75 -9.23 4.87
C PHE A 132 25.15 -10.33 5.76
N VAL A 133 25.05 -11.55 5.25
CA VAL A 133 24.57 -12.74 5.98
C VAL A 133 25.45 -12.99 7.19
N THR A 134 26.79 -12.96 7.05
CA THR A 134 27.71 -13.10 8.20
C THR A 134 27.52 -11.99 9.22
N ALA A 135 27.40 -10.73 8.78
CA ALA A 135 27.17 -9.61 9.68
C ALA A 135 25.82 -9.72 10.41
N LEU A 136 24.77 -10.16 9.71
CA LEU A 136 23.43 -10.37 10.25
C LEU A 136 23.40 -11.50 11.28
N SER A 137 24.00 -12.65 10.98
CA SER A 137 24.13 -13.75 11.95
C SER A 137 24.82 -13.27 13.23
N ALA A 138 25.92 -12.52 13.12
CA ALA A 138 26.62 -11.96 14.27
C ALA A 138 25.77 -10.94 15.06
N GLN A 139 24.91 -10.14 14.39
CA GLN A 139 23.98 -9.26 15.09
C GLN A 139 22.87 -10.04 15.83
N LEU A 140 22.31 -11.08 15.21
CA LEU A 140 21.30 -11.92 15.84
C LEU A 140 21.86 -12.65 17.06
N GLU A 141 23.06 -13.24 16.96
CA GLU A 141 23.74 -13.87 18.09
C GLU A 141 24.05 -12.87 19.22
N SER A 142 24.48 -11.65 18.87
CA SER A 142 24.73 -10.59 19.85
C SER A 142 23.46 -10.20 20.62
N LEU A 143 22.29 -10.20 19.98
CA LEU A 143 21.02 -9.92 20.65
C LEU A 143 20.66 -11.00 21.67
N VAL A 144 20.86 -12.28 21.32
CA VAL A 144 20.61 -13.42 22.23
C VAL A 144 21.51 -13.34 23.46
N ASN A 145 22.79 -13.02 23.25
CA ASN A 145 23.77 -12.89 24.34
C ASN A 145 23.47 -11.66 25.23
N SER A 146 22.98 -10.56 24.65
CA SER A 146 22.63 -9.34 25.38
C SER A 146 21.35 -9.52 26.21
N GLN A 147 20.36 -10.25 25.72
CA GLN A 147 19.15 -10.56 26.48
C GLN A 147 19.45 -11.49 27.67
N SER A 148 20.36 -12.45 27.49
CA SER A 148 20.78 -13.37 28.57
C SER A 148 21.44 -12.64 29.75
N THR A 149 22.04 -11.46 29.51
CA THR A 149 22.69 -10.65 30.56
C THR A 149 21.79 -9.55 31.13
N SER A 150 20.70 -9.20 30.43
CA SER A 150 19.75 -8.15 30.84
C SER A 150 18.57 -8.66 31.67
N LEU A 151 18.50 -9.95 31.96
CA LEU A 151 17.40 -10.64 32.66
C LEU A 151 17.19 -10.27 34.14
N VAL A 152 17.88 -9.24 34.65
CA VAL A 152 17.71 -8.79 36.06
C VAL A 152 16.95 -7.46 36.15
N VAL A 153 16.75 -6.70 35.07
CA VAL A 153 16.08 -5.39 35.17
C VAL A 153 15.25 -5.08 33.90
N LYS A 154 13.91 -5.13 34.05
CA LYS A 154 12.84 -4.69 33.12
C LYS A 154 12.31 -5.72 32.10
N GLU A 155 11.27 -6.45 32.49
CA GLU A 155 10.41 -7.26 31.61
C GLU A 155 9.37 -6.45 30.79
N ASP A 156 9.25 -5.13 30.97
CA ASP A 156 8.03 -4.42 30.54
C ASP A 156 7.98 -3.83 29.11
N PHE A 157 9.00 -3.96 28.25
CA PHE A 157 9.05 -3.11 27.03
C PHE A 157 9.29 -3.76 25.67
N HIS A 158 9.37 -5.09 25.56
CA HIS A 158 9.59 -5.75 24.26
C HIS A 158 8.60 -6.89 23.99
N THR A 159 7.30 -6.57 23.96
CA THR A 159 6.35 -7.43 23.24
C THR A 159 6.66 -7.40 21.75
N THR A 160 7.13 -8.54 21.26
CA THR A 160 7.45 -8.83 19.87
C THR A 160 6.30 -8.42 18.95
N SER A 161 6.53 -7.89 17.73
CA SER A 161 5.39 -7.49 16.89
C SER A 161 4.44 -8.66 16.57
N SER A 162 4.99 -9.88 16.43
CA SER A 162 4.19 -11.11 16.32
C SER A 162 3.34 -11.39 17.57
N SER A 163 3.90 -11.22 18.79
CA SER A 163 3.13 -11.32 20.03
C SER A 163 2.11 -10.20 20.16
N ARG A 164 2.40 -9.00 19.67
CA ARG A 164 1.46 -7.87 19.64
C ARG A 164 0.27 -8.18 18.75
N PHE A 165 0.48 -8.67 17.52
CA PHE A 165 -0.61 -9.09 16.63
C PHE A 165 -1.44 -10.22 17.25
N ARG A 166 -0.78 -11.21 17.88
CA ARG A 166 -1.47 -12.30 18.57
C ARG A 166 -2.31 -11.78 19.74
N ARG A 167 -1.75 -10.89 20.58
CA ARG A 167 -2.45 -10.28 21.72
C ARG A 167 -3.61 -9.40 21.27
N GLU A 168 -3.42 -8.60 20.21
CA GLU A 168 -4.49 -7.80 19.62
C GLU A 168 -5.63 -8.68 19.11
N ALA A 169 -5.33 -9.77 18.39
CA ALA A 169 -6.34 -10.71 17.92
C ALA A 169 -7.07 -11.40 19.08
N GLN A 170 -6.36 -11.75 20.15
CA GLN A 170 -6.95 -12.30 21.38
C GLN A 170 -7.85 -11.29 22.10
N ALA A 171 -7.39 -10.05 22.25
CA ALA A 171 -8.18 -8.95 22.81
C ALA A 171 -9.45 -8.71 21.98
N TYR A 172 -9.32 -8.65 20.65
CA TYR A 172 -10.46 -8.51 19.75
C TYR A 172 -11.47 -9.65 19.93
N TYR A 173 -11.02 -10.90 19.97
CA TYR A 173 -11.88 -12.05 20.21
C TYR A 173 -12.57 -11.98 21.57
N TYR A 174 -11.83 -11.65 22.63
CA TYR A 174 -12.34 -11.50 23.99
C TYR A 174 -13.46 -10.45 24.07
N TYR A 175 -13.18 -9.24 23.59
CA TYR A 175 -14.15 -8.14 23.61
C TYR A 175 -15.34 -8.39 22.68
N SER A 176 -15.10 -8.93 21.48
CA SER A 176 -16.19 -9.30 20.57
C SER A 176 -17.15 -10.29 21.25
N LYS A 177 -16.62 -11.34 21.89
CA LYS A 177 -17.45 -12.32 22.61
C LYS A 177 -18.35 -11.67 23.66
N LEU A 178 -17.84 -10.70 24.42
CA LEU A 178 -18.63 -9.95 25.40
C LEU A 178 -19.69 -9.06 24.74
N LEU A 179 -19.38 -8.42 23.61
CA LEU A 179 -20.33 -7.59 22.86
C LEU A 179 -21.42 -8.40 22.13
N TYR A 180 -21.19 -9.69 21.88
CA TYR A 180 -22.19 -10.60 21.30
C TYR A 180 -23.05 -11.30 22.37
N ASP A 181 -22.63 -11.35 23.64
CA ASP A 181 -23.43 -11.96 24.72
C ASP A 181 -24.45 -10.96 25.29
N THR A 182 -25.68 -11.00 24.77
CA THR A 182 -26.77 -10.11 25.20
C THR A 182 -27.24 -10.34 26.64
N ARG A 183 -26.72 -11.36 27.34
CA ARG A 183 -26.95 -11.56 28.78
C ARG A 183 -26.06 -10.65 29.62
N GLN A 184 -24.97 -10.14 29.03
CA GLN A 184 -24.08 -9.16 29.65
C GLN A 184 -24.52 -7.75 29.27
N ALA A 185 -24.39 -6.82 30.23
CA ALA A 185 -24.71 -5.40 30.01
C ALA A 185 -24.06 -4.79 28.74
N PRO A 186 -22.75 -4.98 28.46
CA PRO A 186 -22.15 -4.46 27.22
C PRO A 186 -22.76 -5.07 25.96
N GLY A 187 -23.06 -6.38 25.95
CA GLY A 187 -23.65 -7.04 24.79
C GLY A 187 -25.10 -6.64 24.55
N GLN A 188 -25.90 -6.46 25.61
CA GLN A 188 -27.25 -5.91 25.49
C GLN A 188 -27.23 -4.49 24.91
N ALA A 189 -26.40 -3.59 25.45
CA ALA A 189 -26.28 -2.22 24.97
C ALA A 189 -25.81 -2.16 23.51
N ALA A 190 -24.88 -3.03 23.11
CA ALA A 190 -24.44 -3.14 21.72
C ALA A 190 -25.57 -3.60 20.79
N ALA A 191 -26.36 -4.58 21.20
CA ALA A 191 -27.50 -5.06 20.42
C ALA A 191 -28.60 -3.99 20.25
N GLU A 192 -28.96 -3.29 21.33
CA GLU A 192 -29.94 -2.19 21.31
C GLU A 192 -29.48 -1.04 20.41
N PHE A 193 -28.21 -0.64 20.51
CA PHE A 193 -27.64 0.39 19.65
C PHE A 193 -27.68 -0.04 18.18
N VAL A 194 -27.18 -1.24 17.84
CA VAL A 194 -27.14 -1.72 16.45
C VAL A 194 -28.55 -1.76 15.85
N GLN A 195 -29.54 -2.27 16.58
CA GLN A 195 -30.92 -2.30 16.11
C GLN A 195 -31.44 -0.89 15.82
N THR A 196 -31.33 0.00 16.81
CA THR A 196 -31.79 1.40 16.69
C THR A 196 -31.09 2.13 15.54
N PHE A 197 -29.79 1.91 15.39
CA PHE A 197 -28.98 2.55 14.35
C PHE A 197 -29.36 2.05 12.95
N VAL A 198 -29.57 0.75 12.77
CA VAL A 198 -30.02 0.17 11.50
C VAL A 198 -31.43 0.64 11.13
N ASP A 199 -32.34 0.70 12.10
CA ASP A 199 -33.69 1.23 11.90
C ASP A 199 -33.63 2.71 11.49
N THR A 200 -32.77 3.49 12.15
CA THR A 200 -32.53 4.90 11.80
C THR A 200 -32.00 5.02 10.38
N CYS A 201 -30.95 4.28 10.02
CA CYS A 201 -30.38 4.30 8.67
C CYS A 201 -31.41 3.92 7.60
N SER A 202 -32.25 2.91 7.88
CA SER A 202 -33.29 2.45 6.96
C SER A 202 -34.42 3.47 6.77
N SER A 203 -34.65 4.32 7.77
CA SER A 203 -35.66 5.39 7.72
C SER A 203 -35.16 6.68 7.06
N LEU A 204 -33.84 6.88 7.00
CA LEU A 204 -33.23 8.09 6.47
C LEU A 204 -33.17 8.06 4.95
N SER A 205 -33.52 9.19 4.33
CA SER A 205 -33.21 9.42 2.92
C SER A 205 -31.72 9.74 2.76
N PRO A 206 -31.03 9.23 1.72
CA PRO A 206 -29.62 9.55 1.48
C PRO A 206 -29.33 11.07 1.40
N THR A 207 -30.28 11.86 0.91
CA THR A 207 -30.15 13.33 0.81
C THR A 207 -30.37 14.05 2.15
N ALA A 208 -31.00 13.39 3.13
CA ALA A 208 -31.29 13.95 4.44
C ALA A 208 -30.16 13.70 5.45
N LEU A 209 -29.05 13.09 5.03
CA LEU A 209 -27.92 12.80 5.89
C LEU A 209 -27.25 14.12 6.33
N GLU A 210 -27.52 14.54 7.57
CA GLU A 210 -26.74 15.59 8.23
C GLU A 210 -25.28 15.15 8.29
N GLN A 211 -24.37 16.01 7.79
CA GLN A 211 -22.96 15.67 7.66
C GLN A 211 -22.37 15.27 9.02
N GLY A 212 -21.72 14.11 9.08
CA GLY A 212 -21.03 13.58 10.26
C GLY A 212 -21.88 13.02 11.41
N ARG A 213 -23.18 13.32 11.49
CA ARG A 213 -23.99 12.96 12.68
C ARG A 213 -23.98 11.47 13.02
N LEU A 214 -24.17 10.59 12.04
CA LEU A 214 -24.20 9.14 12.29
C LEU A 214 -22.84 8.60 12.76
N LEU A 215 -21.74 9.16 12.28
CA LEU A 215 -20.39 8.79 12.72
C LEU A 215 -20.12 9.28 14.16
N GLU A 216 -20.61 10.46 14.53
CA GLU A 216 -20.58 10.93 15.92
C GLU A 216 -21.40 10.01 16.84
N GLU A 217 -22.58 9.56 16.40
CA GLU A 217 -23.40 8.58 17.13
C GLU A 217 -22.66 7.24 17.32
N CYS A 218 -21.95 6.75 16.29
CA CYS A 218 -21.07 5.58 16.39
C CYS A 218 -19.92 5.81 17.37
N ALA A 219 -19.22 6.95 17.30
CA ALA A 219 -18.12 7.27 18.20
C ALA A 219 -18.57 7.36 19.66
N ALA A 220 -19.74 7.96 19.91
CA ALA A 220 -20.36 7.99 21.22
C ALA A 220 -20.75 6.58 21.70
N ALA A 221 -21.27 5.72 20.82
CA ALA A 221 -21.56 4.33 21.15
C ALA A 221 -20.30 3.54 21.51
N VAL A 222 -19.20 3.69 20.76
CA VAL A 222 -17.91 3.09 21.11
C VAL A 222 -17.46 3.53 22.49
N GLY A 223 -17.54 4.83 22.80
CA GLY A 223 -17.20 5.36 24.13
C GLY A 223 -18.04 4.75 25.26
N ARG A 224 -19.37 4.67 25.08
CA ARG A 224 -20.28 4.03 26.06
C ARG A 224 -19.98 2.55 26.25
N LEU A 225 -19.74 1.82 25.16
CA LEU A 225 -19.44 0.39 25.21
C LEU A 225 -18.10 0.12 25.91
N CYS A 226 -17.06 0.92 25.64
CA CYS A 226 -15.79 0.82 26.37
C CYS A 226 -15.99 0.97 27.88
N ALA A 227 -16.73 1.99 28.32
CA ALA A 227 -17.00 2.22 29.74
C ALA A 227 -17.78 1.06 30.39
N LEU A 228 -18.74 0.46 29.67
CA LEU A 228 -19.47 -0.73 30.14
C LEU A 228 -18.57 -1.96 30.26
N MET A 229 -17.60 -2.13 29.35
CA MET A 229 -16.64 -3.22 29.40
C MET A 229 -15.69 -3.07 30.59
N GLU A 230 -15.15 -1.88 30.82
CA GLU A 230 -14.31 -1.59 31.99
C GLU A 230 -15.07 -1.85 33.31
N ALA A 231 -16.34 -1.44 33.39
CA ALA A 231 -17.19 -1.72 34.55
C ALA A 231 -17.45 -3.23 34.74
N HIS A 232 -17.66 -3.97 33.64
CA HIS A 232 -17.83 -5.42 33.67
C HIS A 232 -16.55 -6.12 34.13
N GLU A 233 -15.38 -5.70 33.64
CA GLU A 233 -14.07 -6.21 34.09
C GLU A 233 -13.87 -5.94 35.58
N ALA A 234 -14.12 -4.72 36.05
CA ALA A 234 -13.97 -4.35 37.47
C ALA A 234 -14.88 -5.18 38.40
N LYS A 235 -16.13 -5.47 37.98
CA LYS A 235 -17.04 -6.34 38.72
C LYS A 235 -16.58 -7.81 38.68
N SER A 236 -16.09 -8.28 37.54
CA SER A 236 -15.58 -9.65 37.43
C SER A 236 -14.35 -9.87 38.33
N GLN A 237 -13.54 -8.83 38.50
CA GLN A 237 -12.41 -8.83 39.42
C GLN A 237 -12.83 -8.87 40.90
N SER A 238 -13.96 -8.27 41.28
CA SER A 238 -14.46 -8.35 42.66
C SER A 238 -15.05 -9.70 43.01
N ASP A 239 -15.66 -10.40 42.04
CA ASP A 239 -16.40 -11.65 42.26
C ASP A 239 -15.50 -12.90 42.14
N SER A 240 -14.36 -12.80 41.44
CA SER A 240 -13.41 -13.90 41.29
C SER A 240 -12.45 -14.02 42.48
N TYR A 241 -12.64 -15.04 43.31
CA TYR A 241 -11.65 -15.44 44.32
C TYR A 241 -10.40 -16.13 43.72
N HIS A 242 -10.38 -16.37 42.41
CA HIS A 242 -9.26 -17.01 41.72
C HIS A 242 -8.36 -15.97 41.04
N ALA A 243 -7.21 -15.72 41.67
CA ALA A 243 -6.24 -14.69 41.27
C ALA A 243 -5.58 -14.90 39.88
N ALA A 244 -5.74 -16.07 39.25
CA ALA A 244 -5.01 -16.43 38.03
C ALA A 244 -5.60 -15.83 36.74
N ASP A 245 -6.90 -15.51 36.69
CA ASP A 245 -7.56 -14.99 35.47
C ASP A 245 -7.55 -13.45 35.37
N THR A 246 -7.14 -12.78 36.46
CA THR A 246 -7.14 -11.31 36.59
C THR A 246 -6.13 -10.61 35.69
N ASP A 247 -5.05 -11.30 35.30
CA ASP A 247 -3.90 -10.70 34.63
C ASP A 247 -4.18 -10.38 33.14
N LEU A 248 -5.00 -11.23 32.48
CA LEU A 248 -5.29 -11.10 31.04
C LEU A 248 -6.09 -9.84 30.67
N SER A 249 -6.96 -9.36 31.57
CA SER A 249 -7.79 -8.18 31.31
C SER A 249 -6.96 -6.89 31.32
N ALA A 250 -5.98 -6.77 32.22
CA ALA A 250 -5.08 -5.62 32.25
C ALA A 250 -4.23 -5.56 30.98
N ASP A 251 -3.76 -6.73 30.53
CA ASP A 251 -3.02 -6.88 29.29
C ASP A 251 -3.83 -6.42 28.08
N PHE A 252 -5.14 -6.69 28.01
CA PHE A 252 -5.97 -6.39 26.83
C PHE A 252 -6.45 -4.93 26.72
N ARG A 253 -6.40 -4.17 27.81
CA ARG A 253 -6.90 -2.79 27.88
C ARG A 253 -6.41 -1.86 26.76
N PRO A 254 -5.13 -1.89 26.31
CA PRO A 254 -4.66 -1.05 25.21
C PRO A 254 -5.40 -1.26 23.88
N TRP A 255 -6.03 -2.43 23.68
CA TRP A 255 -6.78 -2.77 22.47
C TRP A 255 -8.30 -2.71 22.65
N LEU A 256 -8.80 -2.31 23.83
CA LEU A 256 -10.23 -2.26 24.11
C LEU A 256 -10.97 -1.39 23.09
N ARG A 257 -10.53 -0.14 22.91
CA ARG A 257 -11.22 0.82 22.03
C ARG A 257 -11.26 0.35 20.59
N SER A 258 -10.12 -0.05 20.03
CA SER A 258 -10.04 -0.52 18.63
C SER A 258 -10.84 -1.81 18.42
N SER A 259 -10.88 -2.70 19.42
CA SER A 259 -11.66 -3.93 19.36
C SER A 259 -13.16 -3.66 19.37
N VAL A 260 -13.62 -2.76 20.25
CA VAL A 260 -15.02 -2.34 20.34
C VAL A 260 -15.45 -1.65 19.04
N GLU A 261 -14.62 -0.72 18.54
CA GLU A 261 -14.87 -0.01 17.30
C GLU A 261 -15.00 -0.98 16.12
N ARG A 262 -14.01 -1.86 15.92
CA ARG A 262 -14.06 -2.89 14.86
C ARG A 262 -15.31 -3.75 14.98
N CYS A 263 -15.62 -4.26 16.18
CA CYS A 263 -16.81 -5.07 16.40
C CYS A 263 -18.11 -4.30 16.08
N LEU A 264 -18.19 -3.01 16.40
CA LEU A 264 -19.35 -2.19 16.11
C LEU A 264 -19.52 -1.98 14.60
N TYR A 265 -18.47 -1.53 13.91
CA TYR A 265 -18.49 -1.27 12.47
C TYR A 265 -18.69 -2.54 11.63
N THR A 266 -18.35 -3.73 12.13
CA THR A 266 -18.73 -4.98 11.46
C THR A 266 -20.25 -5.16 11.33
N ARG A 267 -21.04 -4.51 12.21
CA ARG A 267 -22.50 -4.65 12.28
C ARG A 267 -23.23 -3.45 11.67
N VAL A 268 -22.67 -2.24 11.82
CA VAL A 268 -23.31 -1.00 11.34
C VAL A 268 -22.68 -0.43 10.06
N GLY A 269 -21.50 -0.92 9.67
CA GLY A 269 -20.72 -0.38 8.56
C GLY A 269 -21.44 -0.48 7.22
N GLY A 270 -22.09 -1.61 6.91
CA GLY A 270 -22.83 -1.78 5.67
C GLY A 270 -24.00 -0.80 5.51
N PRO A 271 -24.94 -0.73 6.47
CA PRO A 271 -26.03 0.25 6.46
C PRO A 271 -25.53 1.70 6.39
N LEU A 272 -24.47 2.03 7.15
CA LEU A 272 -23.87 3.36 7.13
C LEU A 272 -23.28 3.69 5.75
N TRP A 273 -22.49 2.77 5.19
CA TRP A 273 -21.86 2.93 3.87
C TRP A 273 -22.91 3.11 2.76
N SER A 274 -24.01 2.37 2.81
CA SER A 274 -25.11 2.47 1.85
C SER A 274 -25.72 3.88 1.79
N LEU A 275 -25.73 4.61 2.92
CA LEU A 275 -26.20 6.00 2.95
C LEU A 275 -25.22 6.95 2.25
N TYR A 276 -23.91 6.77 2.45
CA TYR A 276 -22.88 7.57 1.78
C TYR A 276 -22.86 7.30 0.27
N GLU A 277 -22.95 6.03 -0.14
CA GLU A 277 -23.08 5.62 -1.54
C GLU A 277 -24.31 6.26 -2.18
N GLY A 278 -25.47 6.17 -1.52
CA GLY A 278 -26.71 6.79 -2.01
C GLY A 278 -26.60 8.31 -2.15
N ARG A 279 -25.98 8.99 -1.18
CA ARG A 279 -25.84 10.44 -1.13
C ARG A 279 -24.98 10.98 -2.28
N HIS A 280 -23.90 10.28 -2.62
CA HIS A 280 -22.92 10.72 -3.63
C HIS A 280 -23.01 9.94 -4.96
N SER A 281 -24.09 9.16 -5.13
CA SER A 281 -24.28 8.29 -6.29
C SER A 281 -24.24 9.02 -7.62
N ALA A 282 -24.68 10.28 -7.69
CA ALA A 282 -24.65 11.06 -8.93
C ALA A 282 -23.21 11.44 -9.33
N GLU A 283 -22.43 11.94 -8.38
CA GLU A 283 -21.02 12.31 -8.59
C GLU A 283 -20.15 11.08 -8.89
N ASP A 284 -20.34 10.00 -8.15
CA ASP A 284 -19.63 8.73 -8.36
C ASP A 284 -20.00 8.08 -9.69
N ALA A 285 -21.27 8.19 -10.14
CA ALA A 285 -21.68 7.73 -11.47
C ALA A 285 -21.00 8.54 -12.58
N GLN A 286 -20.86 9.86 -12.42
CA GLN A 286 -20.15 10.71 -13.37
C GLN A 286 -18.66 10.35 -13.42
N TYR A 287 -18.00 10.22 -12.27
CA TYR A 287 -16.63 9.74 -12.18
C TYR A 287 -16.44 8.39 -12.90
N THR A 288 -17.29 7.42 -12.58
CA THR A 288 -17.23 6.06 -13.14
C THR A 288 -17.41 6.07 -14.66
N ALA A 289 -18.32 6.89 -15.18
CA ALA A 289 -18.49 7.04 -16.62
C ALA A 289 -17.22 7.56 -17.30
N LYS A 290 -16.54 8.55 -16.71
CA LYS A 290 -15.28 9.10 -17.23
C LYS A 290 -14.14 8.08 -17.17
N VAL A 291 -13.98 7.36 -16.06
CA VAL A 291 -12.96 6.30 -15.92
C VAL A 291 -13.15 5.17 -16.93
N ARG A 292 -14.41 4.77 -17.22
CA ARG A 292 -14.67 3.78 -18.27
C ARG A 292 -14.21 4.23 -19.65
N MET A 293 -14.32 5.52 -19.97
CA MET A 293 -13.77 6.05 -21.22
C MET A 293 -12.24 6.02 -21.21
N LEU A 294 -11.62 6.38 -20.07
CA LEU A 294 -10.17 6.33 -19.88
C LEU A 294 -9.56 4.93 -19.96
N ALA A 295 -10.34 3.89 -19.66
CA ALA A 295 -9.88 2.50 -19.67
C ALA A 295 -9.36 2.05 -21.05
N GLY A 296 -9.81 2.68 -22.14
CA GLY A 296 -9.35 2.39 -23.50
C GLY A 296 -8.11 3.18 -23.95
N ILE A 297 -7.67 4.18 -23.18
CA ILE A 297 -6.49 5.00 -23.50
C ILE A 297 -5.23 4.29 -23.00
N ASP A 298 -4.15 4.32 -23.77
CA ASP A 298 -2.85 3.78 -23.37
C ASP A 298 -2.25 4.54 -22.17
N ASP A 299 -1.53 3.83 -21.29
CA ASP A 299 -0.91 4.43 -20.10
C ASP A 299 0.06 5.56 -20.45
N ALA A 300 0.86 5.43 -21.51
CA ALA A 300 1.82 6.46 -21.88
C ALA A 300 1.12 7.74 -22.34
N ALA A 301 0.06 7.60 -23.13
CA ALA A 301 -0.76 8.72 -23.58
C ALA A 301 -1.46 9.40 -22.39
N LEU A 302 -1.97 8.62 -21.42
CA LEU A 302 -2.62 9.16 -20.24
C LEU A 302 -1.63 9.91 -19.33
N LEU A 303 -0.43 9.36 -19.12
CA LEU A 303 0.65 10.01 -18.37
C LEU A 303 1.11 11.31 -19.05
N GLU A 304 1.12 11.34 -20.38
CA GLU A 304 1.44 12.54 -21.16
C GLU A 304 0.35 13.60 -21.06
N ALA A 305 -0.92 13.19 -21.17
CA ALA A 305 -2.08 14.07 -21.08
C ALA A 305 -2.23 14.76 -19.71
N LEU A 306 -1.84 14.04 -18.65
CA LEU A 306 -1.78 14.59 -17.29
C LEU A 306 -0.54 15.44 -17.02
N GLU A 307 0.29 15.69 -18.04
CA GLU A 307 1.54 16.44 -17.92
C GLU A 307 2.50 15.90 -16.85
N ILE A 308 2.39 14.60 -16.51
CA ILE A 308 3.27 13.99 -15.52
C ILE A 308 4.70 14.09 -16.03
N ARG A 309 5.62 14.58 -15.20
CA ARG A 309 7.03 14.75 -15.57
C ARG A 309 7.64 13.43 -16.07
N THR A 310 8.51 13.54 -17.08
CA THR A 310 9.09 12.37 -17.78
C THR A 310 9.82 11.41 -16.86
N GLU A 311 10.40 11.92 -15.77
CA GLU A 311 11.13 11.18 -14.74
C GLU A 311 10.21 10.24 -13.96
N PHE A 312 8.93 10.58 -13.83
CA PHE A 312 7.93 9.80 -13.14
C PHE A 312 7.14 8.87 -14.07
N ARG A 313 7.36 8.92 -15.40
CA ARG A 313 6.67 8.04 -16.36
C ARG A 313 7.27 6.63 -16.44
N GLY A 314 8.47 6.45 -15.90
CA GLY A 314 9.23 5.21 -16.04
C GLY A 314 9.83 5.03 -17.44
N SER A 315 10.86 4.19 -17.54
CA SER A 315 11.52 3.92 -18.83
C SER A 315 10.76 2.87 -19.65
N LEU A 316 9.64 3.25 -20.26
CA LEU A 316 8.85 2.37 -21.14
C LEU A 316 9.67 1.77 -22.30
N LYS A 317 10.74 2.44 -22.72
CA LYS A 317 11.59 2.05 -23.87
C LYS A 317 12.42 0.78 -23.61
N LYS A 318 12.66 0.38 -22.36
CA LYS A 318 13.53 -0.77 -22.04
C LYS A 318 12.83 -2.12 -21.98
N GLN A 319 11.50 -2.17 -21.85
CA GLN A 319 10.77 -3.44 -21.82
C GLN A 319 10.65 -4.07 -23.23
N LYS A 320 10.52 -3.25 -24.27
CA LYS A 320 10.36 -3.75 -25.65
C LYS A 320 11.62 -4.47 -26.17
N SER A 321 12.81 -3.99 -25.83
CA SER A 321 14.06 -4.64 -26.25
C SER A 321 14.31 -5.99 -25.58
N LEU A 322 13.65 -6.28 -24.46
CA LEU A 322 13.84 -7.54 -23.73
C LEU A 322 12.99 -8.66 -24.34
N LEU A 323 11.83 -8.33 -24.94
CA LEU A 323 10.96 -9.29 -25.61
C LEU A 323 11.44 -9.67 -27.03
N ASP A 324 12.06 -8.74 -27.76
CA ASP A 324 12.61 -9.02 -29.09
C ASP A 324 13.79 -10.03 -29.06
N ASP A 325 14.50 -10.15 -27.93
CA ASP A 325 15.65 -11.05 -27.78
C ASP A 325 15.23 -12.51 -27.46
N PHE A 326 13.98 -12.76 -27.07
CA PHE A 326 13.43 -14.12 -26.85
C PHE A 326 12.68 -14.69 -28.05
N GLY A 327 12.50 -13.92 -29.13
CA GLY A 327 11.65 -14.27 -30.28
C GLY A 327 12.22 -15.26 -31.30
N ALA A 328 13.45 -15.75 -31.15
CA ALA A 328 14.11 -16.61 -32.16
C ALA A 328 14.23 -18.10 -31.79
N GLY A 329 13.64 -18.54 -30.67
CA GLY A 329 13.65 -19.96 -30.25
C GLY A 329 12.33 -20.67 -30.54
N GLY A 330 12.17 -21.23 -31.74
CA GLY A 330 11.02 -22.06 -32.08
C GLY A 330 10.93 -23.30 -31.17
N SER A 331 9.83 -23.43 -30.44
CA SER A 331 9.49 -24.64 -29.67
C SER A 331 8.06 -25.04 -29.99
N GLU A 332 7.93 -26.15 -30.72
CA GLU A 332 6.68 -26.82 -31.08
C GLU A 332 5.91 -27.23 -29.80
N ARG A 333 4.71 -26.68 -29.61
CA ARG A 333 3.78 -27.13 -28.57
C ARG A 333 2.79 -28.15 -29.14
N THR A 334 2.73 -29.30 -28.48
CA THR A 334 1.71 -30.33 -28.64
C THR A 334 0.36 -29.89 -28.05
N PRO A 335 -0.78 -30.30 -28.65
CA PRO A 335 -2.10 -29.98 -28.14
C PRO A 335 -2.48 -30.94 -26.99
N SER A 336 -2.88 -30.37 -25.85
CA SER A 336 -3.49 -31.13 -24.76
C SER A 336 -4.98 -30.81 -24.70
N THR A 337 -5.79 -31.84 -24.93
CA THR A 337 -7.25 -31.82 -24.94
C THR A 337 -7.76 -32.15 -23.54
N THR A 338 -8.49 -31.25 -22.90
CA THR A 338 -9.27 -31.55 -21.69
C THR A 338 -10.73 -31.18 -21.91
N VAL A 339 -11.58 -32.18 -21.66
CA VAL A 339 -13.03 -32.17 -21.89
C VAL A 339 -13.76 -31.73 -20.62
N GLY A 340 -14.66 -30.75 -20.82
CA GLY A 340 -15.90 -30.40 -20.11
C GLY A 340 -16.18 -30.83 -18.67
N THR A 341 -16.58 -29.84 -17.87
CA THR A 341 -17.70 -29.98 -16.93
C THR A 341 -18.55 -28.70 -16.96
N ASP A 342 -19.83 -28.92 -17.19
CA ASP A 342 -20.96 -27.98 -17.25
C ASP A 342 -21.21 -27.36 -15.87
N GLU A 343 -21.11 -26.03 -15.72
CA GLU A 343 -21.60 -25.32 -14.53
C GLU A 343 -22.34 -24.02 -14.89
N SER A 344 -23.41 -23.79 -14.12
CA SER A 344 -24.57 -22.93 -14.34
C SER A 344 -24.27 -21.42 -14.48
N PRO A 345 -24.97 -20.68 -15.36
CA PRO A 345 -24.77 -19.25 -15.54
C PRO A 345 -25.81 -18.45 -14.76
N GLU A 346 -25.44 -17.72 -13.70
CA GLU A 346 -26.14 -16.44 -13.42
C GLU A 346 -25.52 -15.42 -12.44
N HIS A 347 -24.47 -15.72 -11.64
CA HIS A 347 -23.91 -14.69 -10.73
C HIS A 347 -22.37 -14.54 -10.70
N GLN A 348 -21.66 -15.00 -11.73
CA GLN A 348 -20.19 -14.90 -11.84
C GLN A 348 -19.67 -14.08 -13.03
N ALA A 349 -20.51 -13.29 -13.68
CA ALA A 349 -20.09 -12.49 -14.84
C ALA A 349 -19.92 -11.01 -14.46
N ARG A 350 -18.74 -10.63 -13.94
CA ARG A 350 -18.03 -9.35 -14.28
C ARG A 350 -16.78 -9.04 -13.46
N THR A 351 -16.44 -9.80 -12.44
CA THR A 351 -15.18 -9.64 -11.71
C THR A 351 -14.18 -10.72 -12.15
N LEU A 352 -13.07 -10.30 -12.78
CA LEU A 352 -11.77 -11.00 -12.77
C LEU A 352 -11.47 -12.09 -13.83
N SER A 353 -11.62 -11.78 -15.12
CA SER A 353 -10.75 -12.38 -16.17
C SER A 353 -9.69 -11.37 -16.65
N ARG A 354 -8.98 -10.75 -15.68
CA ARG A 354 -7.88 -9.80 -15.90
C ARG A 354 -6.68 -10.17 -15.01
N ARG A 355 -6.39 -11.47 -14.90
CA ARG A 355 -5.35 -12.01 -14.01
C ARG A 355 -4.18 -12.74 -14.70
N ASP A 356 -4.15 -12.88 -16.03
CA ASP A 356 -3.08 -13.66 -16.68
C ASP A 356 -2.17 -12.84 -17.61
N SER A 357 -2.11 -11.52 -17.44
CA SER A 357 -1.20 -10.64 -18.20
C SER A 357 -0.43 -9.69 -17.28
N PHE A 358 0.18 -10.26 -16.25
CA PHE A 358 0.91 -9.49 -15.24
C PHE A 358 2.27 -8.91 -15.71
N SER A 359 2.67 -9.14 -16.97
CA SER A 359 4.01 -8.79 -17.45
C SER A 359 4.14 -7.35 -17.99
N ASN A 360 3.03 -6.64 -18.18
CA ASN A 360 3.01 -5.28 -18.78
C ASN A 360 2.27 -4.27 -17.90
N LEU A 361 2.31 -4.43 -16.58
CA LEU A 361 1.61 -3.51 -15.70
C LEU A 361 2.46 -2.26 -15.49
N GLY A 362 1.83 -1.10 -15.68
CA GLY A 362 2.48 0.20 -15.61
C GLY A 362 3.14 0.48 -14.25
N PRO A 363 4.02 1.49 -14.16
CA PRO A 363 4.85 1.75 -12.98
C PRO A 363 4.06 1.99 -11.68
N TYR A 364 2.78 2.34 -11.78
CA TYR A 364 1.92 2.69 -10.64
C TYR A 364 0.86 1.64 -10.29
N GLU A 365 0.94 0.44 -10.85
CA GLU A 365 -0.08 -0.58 -10.63
C GLU A 365 -0.24 -0.94 -9.13
N ARG A 366 0.87 -1.05 -8.38
CA ARG A 366 0.83 -1.35 -6.94
C ARG A 366 0.02 -0.31 -6.17
N ALA A 367 0.21 0.97 -6.50
CA ALA A 367 -0.55 2.07 -5.91
C ALA A 367 -2.04 2.00 -6.28
N ALA A 368 -2.36 1.72 -7.54
CA ALA A 368 -3.75 1.57 -8.00
C ALA A 368 -4.43 0.37 -7.34
N ALA A 369 -3.73 -0.75 -7.19
CA ALA A 369 -4.20 -1.94 -6.51
C ALA A 369 -4.43 -1.68 -5.02
N ALA A 370 -3.52 -0.97 -4.35
CA ALA A 370 -3.66 -0.56 -2.95
C ALA A 370 -4.89 0.35 -2.75
N LEU A 371 -5.07 1.35 -3.63
CA LEU A 371 -6.23 2.23 -3.61
C LEU A 371 -7.55 1.47 -3.83
N SER A 372 -7.53 0.44 -4.69
CA SER A 372 -8.69 -0.42 -4.94
C SER A 372 -9.14 -1.22 -3.72
N GLN A 373 -8.26 -1.48 -2.75
CA GLN A 373 -8.63 -2.23 -1.54
C GLN A 373 -9.54 -1.45 -0.58
N ILE A 374 -9.55 -0.12 -0.68
CA ILE A 374 -10.36 0.77 0.17
C ILE A 374 -11.84 0.38 0.08
N GLU A 375 -12.36 0.36 -1.14
CA GLU A 375 -13.78 0.04 -1.37
C GLU A 375 -14.08 -1.43 -1.13
N VAL A 376 -13.15 -2.34 -1.45
CA VAL A 376 -13.31 -3.76 -1.10
C VAL A 376 -13.51 -3.93 0.39
N GLY A 377 -12.78 -3.16 1.22
CA GLY A 377 -12.96 -3.14 2.67
C GLY A 377 -14.35 -2.66 3.07
N LEU A 378 -14.78 -1.51 2.54
CA LEU A 378 -16.08 -0.88 2.84
C LEU A 378 -17.28 -1.74 2.40
N CYS A 379 -17.19 -2.34 1.22
CA CYS A 379 -18.24 -3.20 0.66
C CYS A 379 -18.19 -4.63 1.23
N SER A 380 -17.10 -5.02 1.89
CA SER A 380 -17.06 -6.33 2.54
C SER A 380 -18.05 -6.34 3.70
N GLY A 381 -18.92 -7.36 3.75
CA GLY A 381 -19.85 -7.55 4.88
C GLY A 381 -19.15 -7.79 6.24
N ARG A 382 -17.82 -7.67 6.30
CA ARG A 382 -17.02 -7.67 7.53
C ARG A 382 -16.97 -6.29 8.18
N GLY A 383 -17.38 -5.23 7.47
CA GLY A 383 -17.26 -3.84 7.90
C GLY A 383 -15.81 -3.37 7.96
N CYS A 384 -15.59 -2.09 7.68
CA CYS A 384 -14.30 -1.43 7.81
C CYS A 384 -14.51 -0.21 8.72
N THR A 385 -13.61 0.01 9.68
CA THR A 385 -13.69 1.25 10.47
C THR A 385 -13.23 2.42 9.61
N PRO A 386 -13.75 3.65 9.82
CA PRO A 386 -13.26 4.82 9.09
C PRO A 386 -11.73 5.00 9.20
N ARG A 387 -11.17 4.66 10.36
CA ARG A 387 -9.72 4.71 10.61
C ARG A 387 -8.95 3.75 9.71
N GLU A 388 -9.42 2.51 9.56
CA GLU A 388 -8.82 1.52 8.67
C GLU A 388 -8.86 1.98 7.20
N VAL A 389 -9.92 2.69 6.79
CA VAL A 389 -10.04 3.27 5.43
C VAL A 389 -9.03 4.42 5.23
N ILE A 390 -8.87 5.31 6.20
CA ILE A 390 -7.88 6.41 6.16
C ILE A 390 -6.45 5.85 6.12
N GLU A 391 -6.16 4.81 6.89
CA GLU A 391 -4.88 4.11 6.88
C GLU A 391 -4.61 3.46 5.52
N ALA A 392 -5.61 2.78 4.93
CA ALA A 392 -5.50 2.21 3.58
C ALA A 392 -5.24 3.28 2.51
N LEU A 393 -5.89 4.44 2.61
CA LEU A 393 -5.61 5.59 1.74
C LEU A 393 -4.17 6.09 1.91
N THR A 394 -3.71 6.23 3.15
CA THR A 394 -2.33 6.64 3.45
C THR A 394 -1.30 5.67 2.88
N LEU A 395 -1.55 4.36 3.01
CA LEU A 395 -0.71 3.30 2.43
C LEU A 395 -0.69 3.36 0.90
N SER A 396 -1.84 3.61 0.24
CA SER A 396 -1.89 3.78 -1.22
C SER A 396 -1.06 4.97 -1.71
N GLN A 397 -1.03 6.08 -0.96
CA GLN A 397 -0.17 7.23 -1.27
C GLN A 397 1.32 6.93 -1.07
N LEU A 398 1.66 6.15 -0.05
CA LEU A 398 3.04 5.69 0.16
C LEU A 398 3.49 4.78 -1.00
N GLU A 399 2.64 3.86 -1.45
CA GLU A 399 2.90 3.03 -2.62
C GLU A 399 3.07 3.89 -3.88
N MET A 400 2.21 4.89 -4.09
CA MET A 400 2.35 5.84 -5.22
C MET A 400 3.71 6.55 -5.20
N LYS A 401 4.13 7.08 -4.06
CA LYS A 401 5.43 7.75 -3.91
C LYS A 401 6.58 6.80 -4.16
N THR A 402 6.46 5.55 -3.70
CA THR A 402 7.45 4.48 -3.93
C THR A 402 7.55 4.15 -5.42
N CYS A 403 6.42 3.97 -6.11
CA CYS A 403 6.35 3.78 -7.56
C CYS A 403 6.98 4.95 -8.33
N ALA A 404 6.73 6.21 -7.93
CA ALA A 404 7.32 7.38 -8.56
C ALA A 404 8.85 7.42 -8.38
N PHE A 405 9.33 7.10 -7.17
CA PHE A 405 10.76 7.01 -6.88
C PHE A 405 11.43 5.92 -7.72
N GLU A 406 10.82 4.73 -7.83
CA GLU A 406 11.28 3.65 -8.71
C GLU A 406 11.30 4.06 -10.19
N ALA A 407 10.22 4.70 -10.66
CA ALA A 407 10.11 5.19 -12.03
C ALA A 407 11.24 6.19 -12.39
N SER A 408 11.66 6.99 -11.41
CA SER A 408 12.79 7.93 -11.53
C SER A 408 14.17 7.27 -11.39
N ALA A 409 14.25 5.94 -11.28
CA ALA A 409 15.47 5.20 -10.95
C ALA A 409 16.13 5.67 -9.64
N GLY A 410 15.29 6.03 -8.66
CA GLY A 410 15.68 6.50 -7.34
C GLY A 410 16.35 7.86 -7.32
N GLN A 411 16.14 8.70 -8.34
CA GLN A 411 16.77 10.01 -8.45
C GLN A 411 15.91 11.14 -7.89
N ILE A 412 14.58 11.01 -7.96
CA ILE A 412 13.64 12.09 -7.61
C ILE A 412 12.51 11.53 -6.77
N GLU A 413 12.24 12.19 -5.65
CA GLU A 413 11.10 11.92 -4.79
C GLU A 413 9.92 12.85 -5.13
N LEU A 414 8.70 12.33 -5.00
CA LEU A 414 7.47 13.04 -5.31
C LEU A 414 7.04 13.91 -4.10
N HIS A 415 7.38 15.20 -4.13
CA HIS A 415 7.14 16.14 -3.01
C HIS A 415 6.17 17.27 -3.34
N ALA A 416 6.32 17.90 -4.50
CA ALA A 416 5.53 19.07 -4.88
C ALA A 416 4.09 18.67 -5.24
N MET A 417 3.11 19.49 -4.87
CA MET A 417 1.70 19.18 -5.16
C MET A 417 1.40 19.16 -6.66
N ASP A 418 2.11 19.99 -7.43
CA ASP A 418 2.04 20.02 -8.90
C ASP A 418 2.50 18.69 -9.53
N ASP A 419 3.35 17.92 -8.83
CA ASP A 419 3.77 16.59 -9.28
C ASP A 419 2.86 15.49 -8.68
N VAL A 420 2.45 15.62 -7.42
CA VAL A 420 1.66 14.62 -6.70
C VAL A 420 0.25 14.50 -7.26
N MET A 421 -0.43 15.63 -7.53
CA MET A 421 -1.84 15.62 -7.96
C MET A 421 -2.03 14.89 -9.30
N PRO A 422 -1.25 15.18 -10.37
CA PRO A 422 -1.38 14.45 -11.63
C PRO A 422 -1.10 12.96 -11.50
N VAL A 423 -0.07 12.57 -10.74
CA VAL A 423 0.24 11.15 -10.50
C VAL A 423 -0.89 10.47 -9.72
N PHE A 424 -1.47 11.14 -8.72
CA PHE A 424 -2.60 10.60 -7.96
C PHE A 424 -3.86 10.45 -8.83
N ILE A 425 -4.14 11.41 -9.73
CA ILE A 425 -5.23 11.31 -10.71
C ILE A 425 -5.03 10.09 -11.62
N PHE A 426 -3.79 9.85 -12.11
CA PHE A 426 -3.46 8.67 -12.89
C PHE A 426 -3.73 7.38 -12.11
N VAL A 427 -3.22 7.28 -10.87
CA VAL A 427 -3.43 6.14 -9.98
C VAL A 427 -4.92 5.89 -9.74
N LEU A 428 -5.67 6.94 -9.43
CA LEU A 428 -7.11 6.88 -9.18
C LEU A 428 -7.86 6.37 -10.42
N ALA A 429 -7.59 6.94 -11.61
CA ALA A 429 -8.21 6.52 -12.87
C ALA A 429 -7.87 5.08 -13.30
N ARG A 430 -6.76 4.52 -12.81
CA ARG A 430 -6.35 3.12 -13.05
C ARG A 430 -6.75 2.16 -11.94
N SER A 431 -7.21 2.68 -10.80
CA SER A 431 -7.75 1.86 -9.72
C SER A 431 -9.14 1.31 -10.05
N SER A 432 -9.61 0.37 -9.25
CA SER A 432 -10.98 -0.16 -9.29
C SER A 432 -11.91 0.52 -8.29
N LEU A 433 -11.52 1.70 -7.76
CA LEU A 433 -12.33 2.49 -6.83
C LEU A 433 -13.47 3.16 -7.61
N LEU A 434 -14.71 2.75 -7.38
CA LEU A 434 -15.91 3.22 -8.06
C LEU A 434 -16.57 4.40 -7.35
N HIS A 435 -16.44 4.48 -6.03
CA HIS A 435 -17.13 5.46 -5.19
C HIS A 435 -16.18 6.41 -4.45
N PRO A 436 -15.28 7.15 -5.14
CA PRO A 436 -14.31 8.01 -4.47
C PRO A 436 -14.95 9.19 -3.71
N PHE A 437 -16.10 9.73 -4.15
CA PHE A 437 -16.77 10.82 -3.44
C PHE A 437 -17.41 10.34 -2.15
N ALA A 438 -18.13 9.20 -2.18
CA ALA A 438 -18.64 8.57 -0.97
C ALA A 438 -17.51 8.21 0.01
N CYS A 439 -16.40 7.64 -0.49
CA CYS A 439 -15.23 7.31 0.33
C CYS A 439 -14.63 8.55 1.00
N ALA A 440 -14.40 9.62 0.24
CA ALA A 440 -13.83 10.85 0.76
C ALA A 440 -14.71 11.49 1.84
N ASN A 441 -16.03 11.58 1.62
CA ASN A 441 -16.96 12.14 2.61
C ASN A 441 -17.07 11.27 3.86
N PHE A 442 -17.09 9.94 3.70
CA PHE A 442 -17.07 9.00 4.82
C PHE A 442 -15.84 9.18 5.72
N MET A 443 -14.65 9.30 5.10
CA MET A 443 -13.41 9.56 5.85
C MET A 443 -13.40 10.96 6.47
N GLN A 444 -13.81 11.99 5.73
CA GLN A 444 -13.81 13.38 6.20
C GLN A 444 -14.67 13.58 7.44
N ASP A 445 -15.83 12.94 7.48
CA ASP A 445 -16.75 13.00 8.60
C ASP A 445 -16.23 12.26 9.84
N ALA A 446 -15.32 11.29 9.67
CA ALA A 446 -14.70 10.56 10.77
C ALA A 446 -13.49 11.29 11.38
N LEU A 447 -12.86 12.22 10.64
CA LEU A 447 -11.72 13.00 11.12
C LEU A 447 -12.17 14.09 12.09
N SER A 448 -11.44 14.22 13.21
CA SER A 448 -11.55 15.37 14.10
C SER A 448 -11.08 16.67 13.42
N GLN A 449 -11.40 17.81 14.02
CA GLN A 449 -11.01 19.11 13.47
C GLN A 449 -9.49 19.25 13.29
N ASP A 450 -8.69 18.71 14.21
CA ASP A 450 -7.23 18.76 14.13
C ASP A 450 -6.69 17.81 13.06
N GLU A 451 -7.22 16.59 12.97
CA GLU A 451 -6.80 15.60 11.96
C GLU A 451 -7.14 16.05 10.54
N ARG A 452 -8.22 16.83 10.36
CA ARG A 452 -8.57 17.46 9.07
C ARG A 452 -7.49 18.43 8.57
N LEU A 453 -6.70 19.02 9.47
CA LEU A 453 -5.60 19.91 9.13
C LEU A 453 -4.26 19.16 8.97
N ASP A 454 -4.18 17.92 9.46
CA ASP A 454 -2.99 17.09 9.38
C ASP A 454 -2.90 16.30 8.06
N SER A 455 -1.93 15.39 7.98
CA SER A 455 -1.62 14.56 6.82
C SER A 455 -2.80 13.71 6.35
N GLU A 456 -3.61 13.20 7.28
CA GLU A 456 -4.80 12.41 6.99
C GLU A 456 -5.89 13.25 6.30
N GLY A 457 -6.21 14.42 6.85
CA GLY A 457 -7.14 15.35 6.20
C GLY A 457 -6.67 15.79 4.81
N ARG A 458 -5.36 16.06 4.64
CA ARG A 458 -4.79 16.36 3.33
C ARG A 458 -4.89 15.17 2.36
N ALA A 459 -4.74 13.95 2.85
CA ALA A 459 -4.88 12.74 2.04
C ALA A 459 -6.32 12.55 1.55
N VAL A 460 -7.31 12.75 2.42
CA VAL A 460 -8.73 12.69 2.07
C VAL A 460 -9.11 13.80 1.07
N LEU A 461 -8.62 15.02 1.30
CA LEU A 461 -8.84 16.15 0.39
C LEU A 461 -8.22 15.90 -1.00
N LEU A 462 -7.05 15.25 -1.06
CA LEU A 462 -6.42 14.85 -2.32
C LEU A 462 -7.29 13.86 -3.09
N LEU A 463 -7.86 12.85 -2.41
CA LEU A 463 -8.79 11.89 -3.03
C LEU A 463 -10.01 12.60 -3.62
N GLU A 464 -10.65 13.46 -2.83
CA GLU A 464 -11.83 14.22 -3.26
C GLU A 464 -11.52 15.13 -4.45
N SER A 465 -10.40 15.86 -4.39
CA SER A 465 -9.98 16.79 -5.44
C SER A 465 -9.66 16.08 -6.74
N ALA A 466 -8.96 14.95 -6.68
CA ALA A 466 -8.65 14.13 -7.84
C ALA A 466 -9.92 13.53 -8.47
N ALA A 467 -10.85 13.04 -7.65
CA ALA A 467 -12.14 12.54 -8.13
C ALA A 467 -12.96 13.63 -8.83
N ARG A 468 -13.00 14.83 -8.23
CA ARG A 468 -13.64 16.02 -8.82
C ARG A 468 -13.04 16.38 -10.17
N TYR A 469 -11.71 16.41 -10.27
CA TYR A 469 -11.02 16.70 -11.52
C TYR A 469 -11.42 15.70 -12.62
N VAL A 470 -11.39 14.39 -12.32
CA VAL A 470 -11.77 13.34 -13.29
C VAL A 470 -13.23 13.45 -13.71
N ALA A 471 -14.14 13.70 -12.75
CA ALA A 471 -15.57 13.75 -13.01
C ALA A 471 -15.98 14.98 -13.83
N TYR A 472 -15.48 16.16 -13.49
CA TYR A 472 -16.01 17.44 -13.97
C TYR A 472 -15.04 18.21 -14.88
N ASP A 473 -13.76 18.23 -14.54
CA ASP A 473 -12.81 19.17 -15.16
C ASP A 473 -12.06 18.56 -16.34
N TRP A 474 -11.90 17.24 -16.36
CA TRP A 474 -11.14 16.58 -17.42
C TRP A 474 -11.95 16.48 -18.73
N ASP A 475 -11.51 17.24 -19.73
CA ASP A 475 -11.99 17.16 -21.11
C ASP A 475 -11.28 16.05 -21.89
N PHE A 476 -12.05 15.05 -22.33
CA PHE A 476 -11.54 13.90 -23.10
C PHE A 476 -11.55 14.15 -24.61
N GLY A 477 -12.18 15.25 -25.07
CA GLY A 477 -12.30 15.55 -26.49
C GLY A 477 -10.95 15.66 -27.21
N GLU A 478 -9.94 16.14 -26.50
CA GLU A 478 -8.57 16.30 -27.04
C GLU A 478 -7.83 14.97 -27.19
N LEU A 479 -8.11 13.99 -26.32
CA LEU A 479 -7.44 12.68 -26.32
C LEU A 479 -8.07 11.69 -27.30
N ALA A 480 -9.38 11.78 -27.51
CA ALA A 480 -10.13 10.89 -28.40
C ALA A 480 -10.06 11.28 -29.89
N GLY A 481 -9.57 12.50 -30.19
CA GLY A 481 -9.61 13.13 -31.51
C GLY A 481 -9.09 12.29 -32.70
N PRO A 482 -8.00 11.50 -32.58
CA PRO A 482 -7.50 10.70 -33.70
C PRO A 482 -8.24 9.37 -33.93
N LEU A 483 -8.87 8.76 -32.92
CA LEU A 483 -9.38 7.39 -33.00
C LEU A 483 -10.85 7.29 -33.39
N LEU A 484 -11.65 8.34 -33.18
CA LEU A 484 -13.08 8.33 -33.52
C LEU A 484 -13.40 8.82 -34.94
N THR A 485 -12.47 9.55 -35.58
CA THR A 485 -12.65 10.05 -36.95
C THR A 485 -12.39 8.99 -38.02
N GLU A 486 -11.67 7.90 -37.72
CA GLU A 486 -11.36 6.84 -38.70
C GLU A 486 -12.39 5.68 -38.75
N ASN A 487 -13.21 5.48 -37.70
CA ASN A 487 -14.19 4.39 -37.64
C ASN A 487 -15.63 4.82 -37.98
N SER A 488 -15.83 6.05 -38.43
CA SER A 488 -17.15 6.60 -38.83
C SER A 488 -17.25 6.94 -40.33
N LEU A 489 -16.28 6.50 -41.14
CA LEU A 489 -16.27 6.48 -42.61
C LEU A 489 -16.16 5.03 -43.10
#